data_AF-A0A838VGU9-F1
#
_entry.id   AF-A0A838VGU9-F1
#
_cell.length_a   1.000
_cell.length_b   1.000
_cell.length_c   1.000
_cell.angle_alpha   90.00
_cell.angle_beta   90.00
_cell.angle_gamma   90.00
#
_symmetry.space_group_name_H-M   'P 1'
#
loop_
_entity.id
_entity.type
_entity.pdbx_description
1 polymer ?
#
loop_
_entity_poly.entity_id
_entity_poly.type
_entity_poly.pdbx_seq_one_letter_code
_entity_poly.pdbx_strand_id
1 'polypeptide(L)'
;MLYASEIVQDEAARKDVAIAAQKENQKIAVEIKSFLGYSLVSDFHLAVGQVMNYRLILQRDEPDRVLYLAVPLDVYETFFKLEFIQLAITTYQFKIIVYNTEDEVLLQWIN
;
A
#
# COMPACT_ATOMS: atom_id res chain seq x y z
N MET A 1 -9.37 6.92 17.23
CA MET A 1 -9.50 5.71 16.40
C MET A 1 -10.06 6.18 15.08
N LEU A 2 -9.22 6.26 14.04
CA LEU A 2 -9.68 6.57 12.69
C LEU A 2 -9.84 5.23 11.97
N TYR A 3 -11.03 4.96 11.47
CA TYR A 3 -11.32 3.73 10.74
C TYR A 3 -10.69 3.81 9.34
N ALA A 4 -10.27 2.66 8.79
CA ALA A 4 -9.69 2.59 7.44
C ALA A 4 -10.60 3.20 6.35
N SER A 5 -11.90 3.30 6.60
CA SER A 5 -12.89 3.97 5.74
C SER A 5 -12.91 5.49 5.86
N GLU A 6 -12.53 6.06 7.02
CA GLU A 6 -12.44 7.52 7.21
C GLU A 6 -11.16 8.10 6.57
N ILE A 7 -10.18 7.23 6.32
CA ILE A 7 -8.88 7.58 5.71
C ILE A 7 -9.01 7.84 4.20
N VAL A 8 -9.98 7.21 3.53
CA VAL A 8 -10.11 7.34 2.06
C VAL A 8 -10.75 8.67 1.64
N GLN A 9 -11.67 9.21 2.45
CA GLN A 9 -12.52 10.36 2.07
C GLN A 9 -11.82 11.72 1.97
N ASP A 10 -10.62 11.91 2.54
CA ASP A 10 -9.90 13.21 2.53
C ASP A 10 -8.53 13.15 1.81
N GLU A 11 -8.02 11.96 1.50
CA GLU A 11 -6.62 11.76 1.09
C GLU A 11 -6.42 11.38 -0.38
N ALA A 12 -7.47 10.97 -1.11
CA ALA A 12 -7.40 10.69 -2.55
C ALA A 12 -6.89 11.88 -3.39
N ALA A 13 -6.92 13.11 -2.83
CA ALA A 13 -6.41 14.32 -3.45
C ALA A 13 -4.89 14.55 -3.28
N ARG A 14 -4.19 13.85 -2.37
CA ARG A 14 -2.73 13.98 -2.18
C ARG A 14 -2.01 12.75 -2.72
N LYS A 15 -1.13 12.96 -3.70
CA LYS A 15 -0.22 11.92 -4.22
C LYS A 15 0.64 11.38 -3.08
N ASP A 16 0.41 10.12 -2.76
CA ASP A 16 1.21 9.24 -1.92
C ASP A 16 1.33 9.67 -0.45
N VAL A 17 0.58 8.98 0.42
CA VAL A 17 0.48 9.27 1.86
C VAL A 17 0.69 7.99 2.67
N ALA A 18 1.46 8.11 3.75
CA ALA A 18 1.62 7.06 4.76
C ALA A 18 0.64 7.32 5.92
N ILE A 19 -0.26 6.37 6.19
CA ILE A 19 -1.27 6.50 7.25
C ILE A 19 -1.07 5.45 8.34
N ALA A 20 -1.15 5.88 9.60
CA ALA A 20 -1.22 4.99 10.75
C ALA A 20 -2.68 4.59 11.05
N ALA A 21 -2.97 3.30 11.08
CA ALA A 21 -4.31 2.77 11.40
C ALA A 21 -4.23 1.55 12.33
N GLN A 22 -5.40 1.03 12.72
CA GLN A 22 -5.52 -0.20 13.51
C GLN A 22 -6.53 -1.13 12.84
N LYS A 23 -6.13 -2.37 12.58
CA LYS A 23 -7.00 -3.44 12.10
C LYS A 23 -7.18 -4.45 13.23
N GLU A 24 -8.39 -4.55 13.77
CA GLU A 24 -8.67 -5.32 14.99
C GLU A 24 -7.71 -4.93 16.13
N ASN A 25 -6.78 -5.80 16.52
CA ASN A 25 -5.76 -5.55 17.54
C ASN A 25 -4.35 -5.32 16.95
N GLN A 26 -4.22 -5.20 15.63
CA GLN A 26 -2.94 -5.00 14.95
C GLN A 26 -2.77 -3.54 14.55
N LYS A 27 -1.64 -2.93 14.96
CA LYS A 27 -1.22 -1.63 14.44
C LYS A 27 -0.78 -1.82 13.00
N ILE A 28 -1.27 -0.97 12.10
CA ILE A 28 -0.87 -0.98 10.71
C ILE A 28 -0.36 0.40 10.29
N ALA A 29 0.52 0.40 9.30
CA ALA A 29 0.79 1.55 8.46
C ALA A 29 0.35 1.21 7.04
N VAL A 30 -0.21 2.18 6.32
CA VAL A 30 -0.64 2.02 4.93
C VAL A 30 0.04 3.10 4.10
N GLU A 31 0.90 2.70 3.17
CA GLU A 31 1.44 3.57 2.13
C GLU A 31 0.49 3.50 0.93
N ILE A 32 -0.25 4.56 0.64
CA ILE A 32 -1.15 4.62 -0.53
C ILE A 32 -0.37 5.05 -1.76
N LYS A 33 -0.49 4.32 -2.87
CA LYS A 33 0.13 4.67 -4.16
C LYS A 33 -0.90 4.76 -5.26
N SER A 34 -0.92 5.90 -5.95
CA SER A 34 -1.85 6.14 -7.07
C SER A 34 -1.41 5.51 -8.39
N PHE A 35 -0.11 5.24 -8.59
CA PHE A 35 0.45 4.71 -9.85
C PHE A 35 0.13 5.57 -11.10
N LEU A 36 -0.07 6.88 -10.91
CA LEU A 36 -0.33 7.87 -11.96
C LEU A 36 0.95 8.62 -12.40
N GLY A 37 2.12 8.05 -12.16
CA GLY A 37 3.40 8.61 -12.56
C GLY A 37 3.70 8.42 -14.04
N TYR A 38 4.96 8.63 -14.41
CA TYR A 38 5.39 8.56 -15.81
C TYR A 38 5.33 7.13 -16.37
N SER A 39 5.51 6.12 -15.52
CA SER A 39 5.27 4.72 -15.87
C SER A 39 5.04 3.87 -14.61
N LEU A 40 4.24 2.81 -14.74
CA LEU A 40 3.98 1.85 -13.66
C LEU A 40 5.25 1.19 -13.13
N VAL A 41 6.24 0.96 -14.01
CA VAL A 41 7.54 0.39 -13.63
C VAL A 41 8.33 1.36 -12.75
N SER A 42 8.40 2.64 -13.14
CA SER A 42 9.07 3.67 -12.34
C SER A 42 8.40 3.84 -10.98
N ASP A 43 7.06 3.88 -10.95
CA ASP A 43 6.29 4.02 -9.72
C ASP A 43 6.48 2.80 -8.80
N PHE A 44 6.55 1.60 -9.38
CA PHE A 44 6.85 0.38 -8.65
C PHE A 44 8.24 0.42 -8.02
N HIS A 45 9.27 0.86 -8.75
CA HIS A 45 10.62 1.00 -8.18
C HIS A 45 10.67 1.99 -7.02
N LEU A 46 9.94 3.11 -7.11
CA LEU A 46 9.82 4.07 -6.02
C LEU A 46 9.10 3.46 -4.81
N ALA A 47 7.96 2.79 -5.05
CA ALA A 47 7.20 2.11 -4.00
C ALA A 47 8.06 1.06 -3.29
N VAL A 48 8.85 0.28 -4.04
CA VAL A 48 9.78 -0.71 -3.46
C VAL A 48 10.79 -0.02 -2.55
N GLY A 49 11.46 1.03 -3.02
CA GLY A 49 12.42 1.77 -2.19
C GLY A 49 11.79 2.35 -0.91
N GLN A 50 10.60 2.92 -1.01
CA GLN A 50 9.88 3.50 0.13
C GLN A 50 9.45 2.43 1.13
N VAL A 51 8.87 1.32 0.67
CA VAL A 51 8.47 0.20 1.52
C VAL A 51 9.66 -0.36 2.28
N MET A 52 10.81 -0.52 1.64
CA MET A 52 12.02 -1.03 2.31
C MET A 52 12.53 -0.06 3.38
N ASN A 53 12.66 1.22 3.06
CA ASN A 53 13.15 2.22 4.01
C ASN A 53 12.20 2.37 5.20
N TYR A 54 10.89 2.38 4.95
CA TYR A 54 9.92 2.56 6.02
C TYR A 54 9.82 1.31 6.90
N ARG A 55 9.94 0.09 6.34
CA ARG A 55 10.08 -1.14 7.14
C ARG A 55 11.28 -1.08 8.08
N LEU A 56 12.44 -0.58 7.64
CA LEU A 56 13.62 -0.44 8.50
C LEU A 56 13.34 0.49 9.69
N ILE A 57 12.61 1.59 9.47
CA ILE A 57 12.22 2.52 10.54
C ILE A 57 11.23 1.84 11.50
N LEU A 58 10.19 1.21 10.98
CA LEU A 58 9.17 0.52 11.80
C LEU A 58 9.76 -0.60 12.64
N GLN A 59 10.69 -1.40 12.09
CA GLN A 59 11.38 -2.45 12.84
C GLN A 59 12.10 -1.92 14.08
N ARG A 60 12.61 -0.68 14.03
CA ARG A 60 13.31 -0.04 15.14
C ARG A 60 12.35 0.62 16.13
N ASP A 61 11.38 1.36 15.62
CA ASP A 61 10.59 2.31 16.43
C ASP A 61 9.21 1.76 16.82
N GLU A 62 8.58 0.94 15.98
CA GLU A 62 7.25 0.36 16.18
C GLU A 62 7.18 -1.07 15.61
N PRO A 63 7.90 -2.05 16.18
CA PRO A 63 8.08 -3.38 15.58
C PRO A 63 6.77 -4.18 15.42
N ASP A 64 5.74 -3.86 16.20
CA ASP A 64 4.42 -4.48 16.11
C ASP A 64 3.54 -3.87 15.00
N ARG A 65 4.01 -2.79 14.34
CA ARG A 65 3.26 -2.11 13.28
C ARG A 65 3.56 -2.74 11.93
N VAL A 66 2.52 -3.25 11.27
CA VAL A 66 2.63 -3.89 9.96
C VAL A 66 2.42 -2.89 8.83
N LEU A 67 3.38 -2.79 7.92
CA LEU A 67 3.27 -1.95 6.72
C LEU A 67 2.56 -2.67 5.58
N TYR A 68 1.51 -2.03 5.06
CA TYR A 68 0.80 -2.38 3.85
C TYR A 68 1.06 -1.33 2.76
N LEU A 69 1.11 -1.78 1.50
CA LEU A 69 1.08 -0.94 0.31
C LEU A 69 -0.33 -0.99 -0.28
N ALA A 70 -1.04 0.14 -0.31
CA ALA A 70 -2.35 0.24 -0.93
C ALA A 70 -2.25 0.65 -2.40
N VAL A 71 -2.92 -0.11 -3.27
CA VAL A 71 -2.85 0.06 -4.73
C VAL A 71 -4.26 0.04 -5.36
N PRO A 72 -4.50 0.81 -6.43
CA PRO A 72 -5.77 0.81 -7.15
C PRO A 72 -6.11 -0.57 -7.74
N LEU A 73 -7.40 -0.87 -7.82
CA LEU A 73 -7.92 -2.11 -8.40
C LEU A 73 -7.45 -2.33 -9.85
N ASP A 74 -7.54 -1.31 -10.70
CA ASP A 74 -7.17 -1.37 -12.11
C ASP A 74 -5.66 -1.66 -12.29
N VAL A 75 -4.81 -1.02 -11.48
CA VAL A 75 -3.37 -1.26 -11.44
C VAL A 75 -3.07 -2.67 -10.92
N TYR A 76 -3.82 -3.13 -9.92
CA TYR A 76 -3.65 -4.48 -9.39
C TYR A 76 -3.98 -5.54 -10.44
N GLU A 77 -5.14 -5.42 -11.08
CA GLU A 77 -5.66 -6.37 -12.06
C GLU A 77 -4.84 -6.42 -13.37
N THR A 78 -4.06 -5.39 -13.65
CA THR A 78 -3.23 -5.31 -14.87
C THR A 78 -1.75 -5.53 -14.57
N PHE A 79 -1.11 -4.60 -13.87
CA PHE A 79 0.34 -4.57 -13.68
C PHE A 79 0.81 -5.49 -12.56
N PHE A 80 0.10 -5.55 -11.44
CA PHE A 80 0.53 -6.40 -10.33
C PHE A 80 0.40 -7.88 -10.66
N LYS A 81 -0.49 -8.28 -11.57
CA LYS A 81 -0.62 -9.67 -12.04
C LYS A 81 0.49 -10.14 -12.98
N LEU A 82 1.39 -9.26 -13.42
CA LEU A 82 2.54 -9.66 -14.22
C LEU A 82 3.46 -10.57 -13.39
N GLU A 83 3.95 -11.64 -14.01
CA GLU A 83 4.76 -12.68 -13.34
C GLU A 83 5.96 -12.10 -12.57
N PHE A 84 6.69 -11.17 -13.19
CA PHE A 84 7.83 -10.52 -12.55
C PHE A 84 7.42 -9.69 -11.33
N ILE A 85 6.27 -9.01 -11.38
CA ILE A 85 5.79 -8.19 -10.27
C ILE A 85 5.29 -9.09 -9.13
N GLN A 86 4.58 -10.17 -9.44
CA GLN A 86 4.21 -11.19 -8.44
C GLN A 86 5.43 -11.83 -7.77
N LEU A 87 6.48 -12.13 -8.55
CA LEU A 87 7.75 -12.63 -8.01
C LEU A 87 8.35 -11.62 -7.04
N ALA A 88 8.47 -10.35 -7.43
CA ALA A 88 9.00 -9.30 -6.57
C ALA A 88 8.17 -9.12 -5.29
N ILE A 89 6.84 -9.08 -5.39
CA ILE A 89 5.91 -8.99 -4.24
C ILE A 89 6.15 -10.14 -3.27
N THR A 90 6.29 -11.36 -3.78
CA THR A 90 6.50 -12.56 -2.95
C THR A 90 7.89 -12.56 -2.32
N THR A 91 8.94 -12.28 -3.11
CA THR A 91 10.34 -12.23 -2.64
C THR A 91 10.53 -11.16 -1.57
N TYR A 92 9.94 -9.99 -1.76
CA TYR A 92 10.03 -8.88 -0.81
C TYR A 92 8.93 -8.90 0.25
N GLN A 93 8.07 -9.92 0.25
CA GLN A 93 7.00 -10.13 1.23
C GLN A 93 6.09 -8.90 1.37
N PHE A 94 5.70 -8.30 0.25
CA PHE A 94 4.81 -7.14 0.25
C PHE A 94 3.42 -7.55 0.75
N LYS A 95 2.90 -6.76 1.68
CA LYS A 95 1.51 -6.85 2.10
C LYS A 95 0.74 -5.79 1.35
N ILE A 96 -0.31 -6.18 0.64
CA ILE A 96 -1.00 -5.32 -0.30
C ILE A 96 -2.45 -5.13 0.13
N ILE A 97 -2.93 -3.91 -0.01
CA ILE A 97 -4.36 -3.58 0.07
C ILE A 97 -4.79 -3.14 -1.32
N VAL A 98 -5.84 -3.75 -1.86
CA VAL A 98 -6.44 -3.30 -3.12
C VAL A 98 -7.64 -2.42 -2.78
N TYR A 99 -7.72 -1.23 -3.37
CA TYR A 99 -8.82 -0.30 -3.16
C TYR A 99 -9.50 0.10 -4.47
N ASN A 100 -10.80 0.40 -4.40
CA ASN A 100 -11.53 1.01 -5.51
C ASN A 100 -11.34 2.52 -5.46
N THR A 101 -10.89 3.13 -6.56
CA THR A 101 -10.76 4.58 -6.70
C THR A 101 -12.09 5.29 -6.89
N GLU A 102 -13.12 4.61 -7.42
CA GLU A 102 -14.45 5.19 -7.67
C GLU A 102 -15.33 5.18 -6.41
N ASP A 103 -15.37 4.02 -5.73
CA ASP A 103 -16.21 3.81 -4.56
C ASP A 103 -15.51 4.12 -3.23
N GLU A 104 -14.21 4.44 -3.27
CA GLU A 104 -13.39 4.75 -2.09
C GLU A 104 -13.40 3.65 -1.01
N VAL A 105 -13.54 2.39 -1.43
CA VAL A 105 -13.59 1.22 -0.53
C VAL A 105 -12.36 0.34 -0.65
N LEU A 106 -11.95 -0.25 0.48
CA LEU A 106 -10.95 -1.31 0.51
C LEU A 106 -11.60 -2.63 0.07
N LEU A 107 -11.06 -3.23 -0.99
CA LEU A 107 -11.62 -4.43 -1.61
C LEU A 107 -10.95 -5.71 -1.10
N GLN A 108 -9.61 -5.72 -1.01
CA GLN A 108 -8.85 -6.93 -0.74
C GLN A 108 -7.62 -6.67 0.10
N TRP A 109 -7.23 -7.69 0.88
CA TRP A 109 -6.01 -7.71 1.70
C TRP A 109 -5.20 -8.95 1.31
N ILE A 110 -3.96 -8.74 0.88
CA ILE A 110 -3.04 -9.79 0.42
C ILE A 110 -1.83 -9.77 1.35
N ASN A 111 -1.47 -10.93 1.90
CA ASN A 111 -0.56 -11.05 3.05
C ASN A 111 0.70 -11.84 2.78
#